data_AF-A0A7S2HKZ2-F1
#
_entry.id   AF-A0A7S2HKZ2-F1
#
_cell.length_a   1.000
_cell.length_b   1.000
_cell.length_c   1.000
_cell.angle_alpha   90.00
_cell.angle_beta   90.00
_cell.angle_gamma   90.00
#
_symmetry.space_group_name_H-M   'P 1'
#
loop_
_entity.id
_entity.type
_entity.pdbx_description
1 polymer ?
#
loop_
_entity_poly.entity_id
_entity_poly.type
_entity_poly.pdbx_seq_one_letter_code
_entity_poly.pdbx_strand_id
1 'polypeptide(L)'
;DDNTSTTTTTTSTTATYLAILDHEGDLNVAIANMDIFQHIPIPSPSTLQHADILVLDANPPMESLLTAAQTAVSTNTRVFFEPTSVPKAVEAGKYEEFIKCLTYACPNLDELLAMADGWTDTDLEIHEAKRDGWKTCKLAAKELLLQMQPTAHVIVTLGTDGVMLCSKRASECSAMSPKELEEE
;
A
#
# COMPACT_ATOMS: atom_id res chain seq x y z
N ASP A 1 -8.91 7.26 28.04
CA ASP A 1 -8.80 7.54 26.60
C ASP A 1 -8.79 6.23 25.84
N ASP A 2 -9.99 5.75 25.53
CA ASP A 2 -10.20 4.45 24.88
C ASP A 2 -10.29 4.69 23.37
N ASN A 3 -9.13 4.91 22.74
CA ASN A 3 -9.04 5.23 21.31
C ASN A 3 -9.11 3.99 20.41
N THR A 4 -9.43 2.82 20.98
CA THR A 4 -9.53 1.55 20.27
C THR A 4 -11.00 1.26 19.98
N SER A 5 -11.37 1.33 18.69
CA SER A 5 -12.64 0.78 18.22
C SER A 5 -12.43 -0.64 17.70
N THR A 6 -13.19 -1.59 18.24
CA THR A 6 -13.24 -2.97 17.74
C THR A 6 -14.70 -3.35 17.52
N THR A 7 -15.01 -3.85 16.32
CA THR A 7 -16.35 -4.33 16.01
C THR A 7 -16.45 -5.81 16.33
N THR A 8 -17.47 -6.18 17.12
CA THR A 8 -17.76 -7.56 17.48
C THR A 8 -19.09 -7.99 16.86
N THR A 9 -19.18 -9.24 16.43
CA THR A 9 -20.43 -9.83 15.93
C THR A 9 -20.64 -11.22 16.53
N THR A 10 -21.90 -11.61 16.70
CA THR A 10 -22.31 -12.96 17.13
C THR A 10 -22.77 -13.83 15.96
N THR A 11 -22.85 -13.28 14.75
CA THR A 11 -23.43 -13.95 13.57
C THR A 11 -22.37 -14.48 12.59
N SER A 12 -21.10 -14.17 12.82
CA SER A 12 -19.99 -14.53 11.94
C SER A 12 -18.80 -15.01 12.78
N THR A 13 -17.93 -15.82 12.18
CA THR A 13 -16.75 -16.38 12.85
C THR A 13 -15.54 -15.47 12.69
N THR A 14 -14.71 -15.35 13.73
CA THR A 14 -13.40 -14.69 13.64
C THR A 14 -12.52 -15.36 12.58
N ALA A 15 -11.74 -14.55 11.86
CA ALA A 15 -10.78 -15.00 10.88
C ALA A 15 -9.84 -16.05 11.48
N THR A 16 -9.77 -17.22 10.85
CA THR A 16 -9.01 -18.37 11.37
C THR A 16 -8.16 -18.97 10.26
N TYR A 17 -6.88 -19.16 10.54
CA TYR A 17 -5.93 -19.85 9.67
C TYR A 17 -5.45 -21.13 10.36
N LEU A 18 -5.82 -22.28 9.82
CA LEU A 18 -5.34 -23.58 10.27
C LEU A 18 -4.24 -24.06 9.33
N ALA A 19 -3.01 -24.08 9.82
CA ALA A 19 -1.86 -24.64 9.12
C ALA A 19 -1.48 -26.00 9.73
N ILE A 20 -1.26 -26.99 8.87
CA ILE A 20 -0.68 -28.28 9.22
C ILE A 20 0.71 -28.31 8.60
N LEU A 21 1.71 -28.44 9.45
CA LEU A 21 3.11 -28.53 9.04
C LEU A 21 3.53 -30.00 8.97
N ASP A 22 4.50 -30.31 8.13
CA ASP A 22 5.14 -31.61 8.13
C ASP A 22 6.24 -31.73 9.21
N HIS A 23 6.97 -32.84 9.19
CA HIS A 23 8.06 -33.12 10.13
C HIS A 23 9.30 -32.23 9.97
N GLU A 24 9.48 -31.57 8.83
CA GLU A 24 10.58 -30.63 8.57
C GLU A 24 10.20 -29.20 9.00
N GLY A 25 8.92 -28.96 9.27
CA GLY A 25 8.36 -27.67 9.63
C GLY A 25 7.77 -26.92 8.43
N ASP A 26 7.74 -27.55 7.25
CA ASP A 26 7.20 -26.96 6.04
C ASP A 26 5.67 -27.07 6.02
N LEU A 27 5.02 -26.11 5.36
CA LEU A 27 3.57 -26.09 5.24
C LEU A 27 3.09 -27.24 4.34
N ASN A 28 2.36 -28.19 4.92
CA ASN A 28 1.78 -29.32 4.20
C ASN A 28 0.37 -28.98 3.67
N VAL A 29 -0.51 -28.47 4.54
CA VAL A 29 -1.85 -28.02 4.14
C VAL A 29 -2.31 -26.84 4.99
N ALA A 30 -3.08 -25.94 4.40
CA ALA A 30 -3.71 -24.83 5.10
C ALA A 30 -5.19 -24.71 4.75
N ILE A 31 -6.00 -24.32 5.75
CA ILE A 31 -7.39 -23.89 5.58
C ILE A 31 -7.51 -22.48 6.15
N ALA A 32 -7.96 -21.54 5.32
CA ALA A 32 -8.19 -20.15 5.70
C ALA A 32 -9.69 -19.84 5.65
N ASN A 33 -10.28 -19.50 6.79
CA ASN A 33 -11.62 -18.92 6.86
C ASN A 33 -11.47 -17.42 7.18
N MET A 34 -11.63 -16.59 6.16
CA MET A 34 -11.34 -15.15 6.21
C MET A 34 -12.55 -14.27 5.85
N ASP A 35 -13.74 -14.87 5.71
CA ASP A 35 -14.94 -14.21 5.19
C ASP A 35 -15.37 -13.00 6.05
N ILE A 36 -15.02 -12.99 7.34
CA ILE A 36 -15.32 -11.87 8.25
C ILE A 36 -14.68 -10.55 7.80
N PHE A 37 -13.60 -10.58 7.03
CA PHE A 37 -12.96 -9.37 6.53
C PHE A 37 -13.83 -8.59 5.54
N GLN A 38 -14.84 -9.25 4.93
CA GLN A 38 -15.88 -8.60 4.12
C GLN A 38 -16.75 -7.63 4.94
N HIS A 39 -16.68 -7.70 6.27
CA HIS A 39 -17.49 -6.90 7.20
C HIS A 39 -16.66 -5.91 8.02
N ILE A 40 -15.40 -5.69 7.68
CA ILE A 40 -14.60 -4.64 8.33
C ILE A 40 -15.25 -3.28 8.04
N PRO A 41 -15.62 -2.51 9.07
CA PRO A 41 -16.27 -1.22 8.87
C PRO A 41 -15.28 -0.19 8.33
N ILE A 42 -15.79 0.71 7.50
CA ILE A 42 -15.04 1.84 6.99
C ILE A 42 -15.00 2.92 8.09
N PRO A 43 -13.83 3.48 8.43
CA PRO A 43 -13.72 4.53 9.43
C PRO A 43 -14.49 5.79 8.99
N SER A 44 -15.16 6.45 9.95
CA SER A 44 -15.89 7.69 9.65
C SER A 44 -14.93 8.87 9.40
N PRO A 45 -15.34 9.89 8.63
CA PRO A 45 -14.54 11.11 8.46
C PRO A 45 -14.15 11.77 9.79
N SER A 46 -15.06 11.76 10.77
CA SER A 46 -14.81 12.30 12.12
C SER A 46 -13.75 11.52 12.90
N THR A 47 -13.56 10.24 12.59
CA THR A 47 -12.48 9.44 13.17
C THR A 47 -11.17 9.80 12.50
N LEU A 48 -11.17 9.90 11.17
CA LEU A 48 -9.96 10.17 10.39
C LEU A 48 -9.43 11.60 10.57
N GLN A 49 -10.29 12.61 10.72
CA GLN A 49 -9.85 14.01 10.90
C GLN A 49 -8.90 14.23 12.10
N HIS A 50 -8.87 13.30 13.06
CA HIS A 50 -8.02 13.34 14.24
C HIS A 50 -6.81 12.41 14.14
N ALA A 51 -6.66 11.67 13.03
CA ALA A 51 -5.57 10.74 12.80
C ALA A 51 -4.53 11.35 11.87
N ASP A 52 -3.25 11.10 12.17
CA ASP A 52 -2.15 11.52 11.29
C ASP A 52 -1.96 10.58 10.09
N ILE A 53 -2.25 9.30 10.30
CA ILE A 53 -2.06 8.20 9.35
C ILE A 53 -3.20 7.19 9.51
N LEU A 54 -3.79 6.78 8.39
CA LEU A 54 -4.62 5.59 8.26
C LEU A 54 -3.75 4.45 7.73
N VAL A 55 -3.63 3.37 8.50
CA VAL A 55 -2.91 2.15 8.11
C VAL A 55 -3.93 1.12 7.62
N LEU A 56 -3.72 0.64 6.39
CA LEU A 56 -4.57 -0.35 5.74
C LEU A 56 -3.71 -1.56 5.37
N ASP A 57 -4.16 -2.75 5.75
CA ASP A 57 -3.71 -3.97 5.08
C ASP A 57 -4.67 -4.30 3.92
N ALA A 58 -4.39 -5.34 3.14
CA ALA A 58 -5.24 -5.73 2.01
C ALA A 58 -6.23 -6.87 2.33
N ASN A 59 -6.57 -7.07 3.61
CA ASN A 59 -7.56 -8.08 4.01
C ASN A 59 -9.02 -7.69 3.69
N PRO A 60 -9.45 -6.42 3.86
CA PRO A 60 -10.78 -5.98 3.44
C PRO A 60 -10.98 -5.99 1.91
N PRO A 61 -12.23 -5.91 1.43
CA PRO A 61 -12.54 -5.73 0.01
C PRO A 61 -11.93 -4.43 -0.55
N MET A 62 -11.52 -4.45 -1.83
CA MET A 62 -10.93 -3.28 -2.48
C MET A 62 -11.86 -2.06 -2.48
N GLU A 63 -13.17 -2.25 -2.63
CA GLU A 63 -14.14 -1.14 -2.54
C GLU A 63 -14.13 -0.47 -1.16
N SER A 64 -13.98 -1.26 -0.09
CA SER A 64 -13.87 -0.77 1.28
C SER A 64 -12.54 -0.02 1.48
N LEU A 65 -11.43 -0.57 0.97
CA LEU A 65 -10.11 0.05 1.03
C LEU A 65 -10.07 1.38 0.26
N LEU A 66 -10.65 1.42 -0.94
CA LEU A 66 -10.76 2.62 -1.76
C LEU A 66 -11.57 3.70 -1.04
N THR A 67 -12.74 3.35 -0.50
CA THR A 67 -13.59 4.30 0.22
C THR A 67 -12.89 4.85 1.45
N ALA A 68 -12.21 3.99 2.22
CA ALA A 68 -11.44 4.42 3.39
C ALA A 68 -10.28 5.35 3.00
N ALA A 69 -9.54 5.01 1.95
CA ALA A 69 -8.41 5.81 1.47
C ALA A 69 -8.86 7.18 0.92
N GLN A 70 -9.93 7.23 0.14
CA GLN A 70 -10.51 8.49 -0.35
C GLN A 70 -11.00 9.38 0.80
N THR A 71 -11.62 8.77 1.82
CA THR A 71 -12.05 9.49 3.02
C THR A 71 -10.85 10.05 3.79
N ALA A 72 -9.77 9.28 3.93
CA ALA A 72 -8.52 9.73 4.55
C ALA A 72 -7.92 10.93 3.80
N VAL A 73 -7.82 10.85 2.46
CA VAL A 73 -7.34 11.97 1.64
C VAL A 73 -8.22 13.21 1.83
N SER A 74 -9.56 13.07 1.84
CA SER A 74 -10.48 14.21 2.03
C SER A 74 -10.38 14.88 3.41
N THR A 75 -9.88 14.14 4.39
CA THR A 75 -9.67 14.61 5.78
C THR A 75 -8.21 14.93 6.06
N ASN A 76 -7.38 15.02 5.02
CA ASN A 76 -5.95 15.32 5.10
C ASN A 76 -5.16 14.33 5.99
N THR A 77 -5.62 13.08 6.04
CA THR A 77 -4.98 11.95 6.72
C THR A 77 -4.11 11.19 5.72
N ARG A 78 -2.87 10.90 6.08
CA ARG A 78 -1.96 10.14 5.20
C ARG A 78 -2.38 8.67 5.15
N VAL A 79 -2.24 8.03 3.99
CA VAL A 79 -2.60 6.61 3.82
C VAL A 79 -1.34 5.77 3.76
N PHE A 80 -1.24 4.76 4.62
CA PHE A 80 -0.21 3.73 4.60
C PHE A 80 -0.83 2.40 4.20
N PHE A 81 -0.27 1.73 3.19
CA PHE A 81 -0.77 0.46 2.69
C PHE A 81 0.23 -0.69 2.82
N GLU A 82 -0.23 -1.83 3.30
CA GLU A 82 0.48 -3.10 3.41
C GLU A 82 -0.28 -4.15 2.57
N PRO A 83 0.31 -4.69 1.48
CA PRO A 83 -0.42 -5.57 0.56
C PRO A 83 -0.76 -6.97 1.11
N THR A 84 -0.12 -7.43 2.18
CA THR A 84 -0.30 -8.71 2.89
C THR A 84 0.09 -9.96 2.12
N SER A 85 -0.16 -10.01 0.81
CA SER A 85 0.26 -11.10 -0.07
C SER A 85 0.26 -10.68 -1.53
N VAL A 86 1.02 -11.42 -2.36
CA VAL A 86 1.12 -11.18 -3.80
C VAL A 86 -0.25 -11.13 -4.51
N PRO A 87 -1.21 -12.06 -4.29
CA PRO A 87 -2.52 -11.98 -4.95
C PRO A 87 -3.31 -10.71 -4.59
N LYS A 88 -3.20 -10.22 -3.36
CA LYS A 88 -3.85 -8.98 -2.92
C LYS A 88 -3.13 -7.74 -3.46
N ALA A 89 -1.81 -7.81 -3.57
CA ALA A 89 -0.99 -6.80 -4.22
C ALA A 89 -1.36 -6.62 -5.70
N VAL A 90 -1.54 -7.74 -6.43
CA VAL A 90 -2.06 -7.73 -7.81
C VAL A 90 -3.42 -7.03 -7.86
N GLU A 91 -4.33 -7.39 -6.96
CA GLU A 91 -5.67 -6.81 -6.96
C GLU A 91 -5.63 -5.31 -6.66
N ALA A 92 -4.90 -4.88 -5.63
CA ALA A 92 -4.72 -3.47 -5.32
C ALA A 92 -4.07 -2.68 -6.47
N GLY A 93 -3.11 -3.30 -7.17
CA GLY A 93 -2.44 -2.74 -8.34
C GLY A 93 -3.38 -2.45 -9.51
N LYS A 94 -4.59 -3.03 -9.57
CA LYS A 94 -5.59 -2.73 -10.61
C LYS A 94 -6.42 -1.48 -10.33
N TYR A 95 -6.40 -0.96 -9.10
CA TYR A 95 -7.25 0.16 -8.68
C TYR A 95 -6.45 1.47 -8.69
N GLU A 96 -6.40 2.15 -9.84
CA GLU A 96 -5.70 3.44 -9.99
C GLU A 96 -6.07 4.46 -8.92
N GLU A 97 -7.38 4.58 -8.70
CA GLU A 97 -7.99 5.50 -7.77
C GLU A 97 -7.46 5.27 -6.34
N PHE A 98 -7.20 4.01 -5.99
CA PHE A 98 -6.67 3.61 -4.70
C PHE A 98 -5.18 3.93 -4.58
N ILE A 99 -4.38 3.56 -5.58
CA ILE A 99 -2.93 3.84 -5.62
C ILE A 99 -2.66 5.35 -5.51
N LYS A 100 -3.46 6.17 -6.20
CA LYS A 100 -3.41 7.64 -6.11
C LYS A 100 -3.65 8.18 -4.71
N CYS A 101 -4.33 7.46 -3.83
CA CYS A 101 -4.54 7.88 -2.44
C CYS A 101 -3.34 7.62 -1.52
N LEU A 102 -2.40 6.75 -1.92
CA LEU A 102 -1.35 6.27 -1.04
C LEU A 102 -0.27 7.32 -0.78
N THR A 103 0.07 7.51 0.49
CA THR A 103 1.25 8.27 0.95
C THR A 103 2.42 7.33 1.23
N TYR A 104 2.14 6.15 1.78
CA TYR A 104 3.11 5.10 2.05
C TYR A 104 2.60 3.77 1.50
N ALA A 105 3.51 2.96 0.96
CA ALA A 105 3.28 1.54 0.70
C ALA A 105 4.46 0.73 1.24
N CYS A 106 4.20 -0.45 1.81
CA CYS A 106 5.23 -1.31 2.39
C CYS A 106 5.24 -2.74 1.82
N PRO A 107 5.37 -2.93 0.49
CA PRO A 107 5.41 -4.25 -0.12
C PRO A 107 6.74 -4.99 0.15
N ASN A 108 6.76 -6.31 0.01
CA ASN A 108 7.99 -7.02 -0.34
C ASN A 108 8.28 -6.93 -1.86
N LEU A 109 9.39 -7.51 -2.34
CA LEU A 109 9.75 -7.45 -3.76
C LEU A 109 8.68 -8.07 -4.68
N ASP A 110 8.14 -9.23 -4.33
CA ASP A 110 7.16 -9.93 -5.19
C ASP A 110 5.83 -9.16 -5.24
N GLU A 111 5.39 -8.61 -4.10
CA GLU A 111 4.22 -7.74 -4.02
C GLU A 111 4.41 -6.44 -4.79
N LEU A 112 5.59 -5.82 -4.70
CA LEU A 112 5.89 -4.60 -5.45
C LEU A 112 5.77 -4.84 -6.95
N LEU A 113 6.33 -5.95 -7.43
CA LEU A 113 6.24 -6.31 -8.84
C LEU A 113 4.79 -6.58 -9.25
N ALA A 114 4.03 -7.29 -8.42
CA ALA A 114 2.61 -7.51 -8.63
C ALA A 114 1.77 -6.22 -8.67
N MET A 115 2.10 -5.22 -7.84
CA MET A 115 1.43 -3.92 -7.88
C MET A 115 1.79 -3.14 -9.14
N ALA A 116 3.04 -3.20 -9.60
CA ALA A 116 3.56 -2.44 -10.74
C ALA A 116 3.16 -3.01 -12.11
N ASP A 117 2.88 -4.31 -12.20
CA ASP A 117 2.54 -5.04 -13.44
C ASP A 117 1.35 -4.44 -14.22
N GLY A 118 0.44 -3.74 -13.53
CA GLY A 118 -0.72 -3.09 -14.15
C GLY A 118 -0.47 -1.69 -14.74
N TRP A 119 0.70 -1.08 -14.49
CA TRP A 119 0.95 0.35 -14.74
C TRP A 119 1.91 0.64 -15.91
N THR A 120 2.44 -0.40 -16.55
CA THR A 120 3.61 -0.25 -17.41
C THR A 120 3.37 -0.64 -18.87
N ASP A 121 3.69 0.25 -19.81
CA ASP A 121 4.21 -0.11 -21.16
C ASP A 121 5.65 -0.69 -21.08
N THR A 122 6.19 -0.74 -19.86
CA THR A 122 7.56 -1.06 -19.46
C THR A 122 7.77 -2.55 -19.11
N ASP A 123 6.81 -3.43 -19.40
CA ASP A 123 6.94 -4.88 -19.25
C ASP A 123 8.29 -5.37 -19.79
N LEU A 124 8.70 -4.86 -20.95
CA LEU A 124 9.98 -5.19 -21.57
C LEU A 124 11.20 -4.81 -20.72
N GLU A 125 11.24 -3.61 -20.13
CA GLU A 125 12.38 -3.18 -19.31
C GLU A 125 12.44 -3.90 -17.96
N ILE A 126 11.28 -4.17 -17.35
CA ILE A 126 11.21 -4.94 -16.09
C ILE A 126 11.61 -6.40 -16.35
N HIS A 127 11.11 -7.01 -17.42
CA HIS A 127 11.48 -8.38 -17.82
C HIS A 127 12.97 -8.50 -18.16
N GLU A 128 13.57 -7.52 -18.83
CA GLU A 128 15.02 -7.48 -19.07
C GLU A 128 15.81 -7.23 -17.77
N ALA A 129 15.30 -6.36 -16.90
CA ALA A 129 15.92 -6.06 -15.61
C ALA A 129 15.84 -7.23 -14.62
N LYS A 130 14.93 -8.21 -14.76
CA LYS A 130 14.77 -9.36 -13.83
C LYS A 130 16.07 -10.14 -13.57
N ARG A 131 17.07 -10.01 -14.45
CA ARG A 131 18.42 -10.57 -14.25
C ARG A 131 19.25 -9.84 -13.17
N ASP A 132 18.88 -8.61 -12.85
CA ASP A 132 19.42 -7.74 -11.80
C ASP A 132 18.26 -7.30 -10.87
N GLY A 133 18.04 -8.08 -9.80
CA GLY A 133 16.95 -7.86 -8.86
C GLY A 133 16.94 -6.45 -8.25
N TRP A 134 18.09 -5.79 -8.12
CA TRP A 134 18.17 -4.43 -7.60
C TRP A 134 17.68 -3.39 -8.61
N LYS A 135 18.05 -3.54 -9.89
CA LYS A 135 17.55 -2.67 -10.96
C LYS A 135 16.04 -2.83 -11.14
N THR A 136 15.54 -4.07 -11.13
CA THR A 136 14.10 -4.36 -11.18
C THR A 136 13.34 -3.73 -10.01
N CYS A 137 13.82 -3.93 -8.78
CA CYS A 137 13.21 -3.37 -7.58
C CYS A 137 13.10 -1.84 -7.65
N LYS A 138 14.18 -1.16 -8.07
CA LYS A 138 14.18 0.31 -8.25
C LYS A 138 13.20 0.79 -9.32
N LEU A 139 13.12 0.09 -10.46
CA LEU A 139 12.23 0.47 -11.55
C LEU A 139 10.76 0.31 -11.13
N ALA A 140 10.41 -0.82 -10.51
CA ALA A 140 9.06 -1.06 -10.02
C ALA A 140 8.65 -0.07 -8.90
N ALA A 141 9.55 0.22 -7.95
CA ALA A 141 9.29 1.21 -6.91
C ALA A 141 9.11 2.62 -7.49
N LYS A 142 9.89 2.97 -8.51
CA LYS A 142 9.75 4.25 -9.23
C LYS A 142 8.39 4.34 -9.90
N GLU A 143 7.96 3.31 -10.60
CA GLU A 143 6.67 3.32 -11.30
C GLU A 143 5.51 3.48 -10.32
N LEU A 144 5.49 2.67 -9.26
CA LEU A 144 4.46 2.78 -8.23
C LEU A 144 4.41 4.19 -7.63
N LEU A 145 5.58 4.78 -7.29
CA LEU A 145 5.66 6.15 -6.78
C LEU A 145 5.08 7.19 -7.75
N LEU A 146 5.26 7.04 -9.07
CA LEU A 146 4.73 7.98 -10.05
C LEU A 146 3.20 8.09 -9.96
N GLN A 147 2.52 6.99 -9.66
CA GLN A 147 1.06 6.92 -9.53
C GLN A 147 0.53 7.38 -8.15
N MET A 148 1.37 7.36 -7.11
CA MET A 148 1.01 7.76 -5.75
C MET A 148 0.93 9.30 -5.55
N GLN A 149 0.51 9.72 -4.36
CA GLN A 149 0.44 11.12 -3.92
C GLN A 149 1.75 11.91 -4.22
N PRO A 150 1.68 13.25 -4.37
CA PRO A 150 2.85 14.07 -4.71
C PRO A 150 4.04 13.95 -3.74
N THR A 151 3.74 13.70 -2.46
CA THR A 151 4.74 13.35 -1.45
C THR A 151 4.42 11.94 -0.98
N ALA A 152 5.17 10.96 -1.49
CA ALA A 152 4.90 9.54 -1.26
C ALA A 152 6.19 8.74 -1.06
N HIS A 153 6.05 7.61 -0.38
CA HIS A 153 7.16 6.73 -0.03
C HIS A 153 6.80 5.25 -0.26
N VAL A 154 7.71 4.49 -0.85
CA VAL A 154 7.61 3.04 -0.97
C VAL A 154 8.74 2.42 -0.16
N ILE A 155 8.37 1.57 0.78
CA ILE A 155 9.27 0.84 1.69
C ILE A 155 9.27 -0.61 1.23
N VAL A 156 10.30 -1.03 0.51
CA VAL A 156 10.38 -2.40 -0.02
C VAL A 156 11.14 -3.27 0.96
N THR A 157 10.50 -4.30 1.50
CA THR A 157 11.17 -5.31 2.33
C THR A 157 11.88 -6.33 1.43
N LEU A 158 13.14 -6.65 1.75
CA LEU A 158 14.03 -7.50 0.94
C LEU A 158 14.56 -8.70 1.75
N GLY A 159 13.81 -9.15 2.76
CA GLY A 159 14.20 -10.26 3.63
C GLY A 159 15.55 -10.00 4.32
N THR A 160 16.52 -10.88 4.09
CA THR A 160 17.88 -10.78 4.68
C THR A 160 18.68 -9.59 4.16
N ASP A 161 18.31 -9.04 3.01
CA ASP A 161 18.99 -7.87 2.41
C ASP A 161 18.47 -6.53 2.99
N GLY A 162 17.56 -6.60 3.96
CA GLY A 162 17.06 -5.44 4.69
C GLY A 162 15.88 -4.76 3.99
N VAL A 163 15.95 -3.43 3.86
CA VAL A 163 14.85 -2.61 3.38
C VAL A 163 15.36 -1.53 2.43
N MET A 164 14.64 -1.29 1.34
CA MET A 164 14.87 -0.15 0.44
C MET A 164 13.76 0.89 0.63
N LEU A 165 14.15 2.14 0.90
CA LEU A 165 13.23 3.28 0.93
C LEU A 165 13.36 4.09 -0.37
N CYS A 166 12.27 4.20 -1.12
CA CYS A 166 12.15 5.11 -2.25
C CYS A 166 11.16 6.22 -1.91
N SER A 167 11.51 7.47 -2.21
CA SER A 167 10.67 8.64 -1.88
C SER A 167 10.46 9.51 -3.11
N LYS A 168 9.21 9.85 -3.40
CA LYS A 168 8.83 10.88 -4.35
C LYS A 168 8.92 12.23 -3.64
N ARG A 169 9.87 13.04 -4.08
CA ARG A 169 9.95 14.44 -3.68
C ARG A 169 8.99 15.22 -4.56
N ALA A 170 8.17 16.08 -3.96
CA ALA A 170 7.54 17.13 -4.72
C ALA A 170 8.65 17.87 -5.47
N SER A 171 8.53 18.00 -6.80
CA SER A 171 9.37 18.95 -7.53
C SER A 171 9.24 20.28 -6.80
N GLU A 172 10.35 20.88 -6.39
CA GLU A 172 10.34 22.25 -5.88
C GLU A 172 9.58 23.09 -6.89
N CYS A 173 8.34 23.46 -6.55
CA CYS A 173 7.62 24.44 -7.32
C CYS A 173 8.46 25.70 -7.12
N SER A 174 9.22 26.09 -8.15
CA SER A 174 9.96 27.34 -8.18
C SER A 174 8.95 28.47 -8.09
N ALA A 175 8.50 28.76 -6.87
CA ALA A 175 7.93 30.03 -6.51
C ALA A 175 9.07 31.04 -6.54
N MET A 176 9.47 31.46 -7.74
CA MET A 176 10.03 32.80 -7.88
C MET A 176 8.90 33.75 -7.48
N SER A 177 8.99 34.30 -6.27
CA SER A 177 8.14 35.40 -5.86
C SER A 177 8.41 36.61 -6.77
N PRO A 178 7.39 37.27 -7.36
CA PRO A 178 7.57 38.49 -8.15
C PRO A 178 7.94 39.74 -7.33
N LYS A 179 8.97 39.70 -6.47
CA LYS A 179 9.30 40.82 -5.57
C LYS A 179 10.74 41.33 -5.57
N GLU A 180 11.53 41.05 -6.60
CA GLU A 180 12.89 41.62 -6.74
C GLU A 180 13.13 42.24 -8.13
N LEU A 181 12.15 42.97 -8.66
CA LEU A 181 12.33 43.87 -9.80
C LEU A 181 11.68 45.24 -9.53
N GLU A 182 11.85 45.77 -8.33
CA GLU A 182 11.74 47.20 -8.03
C GLU A 182 12.66 47.46 -6.82
N GLU A 183 13.96 47.62 -7.07
CA GLU A 183 14.87 48.59 -6.42
C GLU A 183 16.32 48.30 -6.86
N GLU A 184 16.92 49.35 -7.44
CA GLU A 184 18.31 49.57 -7.94
C GLU A 184 18.75 48.96 -9.28
#